data_AF-A0A822ENB5-F1
#
_entry.id   AF-A0A822ENB5-F1
#
_cell.length_a   1.000
_cell.length_b   1.000
_cell.length_c   1.000
_cell.angle_alpha   90.00
_cell.angle_beta   90.00
_cell.angle_gamma   90.00
#
_symmetry.space_group_name_H-M   'P 1'
#
loop_
_entity.id
_entity.type
_entity.pdbx_description
1 polymer ?
#
loop_
_entity_poly.entity_id
_entity_poly.type
_entity_poly.pdbx_seq_one_letter_code
_entity_poly.pdbx_strand_id
1 'polypeptide(L)'
;PTPKKEISSLRAHVNLIGFIWWDGYVFYRFDNWLNSDTYCDTVNEALSANLRQLNGYLYISDGVRWHRSAQFKHWCDQYNSELCD
;
A
#
# COMPACT_ATOMS: atom_id res chain seq x y z
N PRO A 1 8.04 -16.82 26.86
CA PRO A 1 7.58 -15.82 27.85
C PRO A 1 7.00 -14.59 27.16
N THR A 2 5.67 -14.43 27.19
CA THR A 2 5.01 -13.21 26.70
C THR A 2 5.22 -12.10 27.74
N PRO A 3 5.75 -10.93 27.37
CA PRO A 3 5.98 -9.85 28.33
C PRO A 3 4.64 -9.42 28.98
N LYS A 4 4.62 -9.35 30.31
CA LYS A 4 3.43 -8.93 31.08
C LYS A 4 3.18 -7.42 31.03
N LYS A 5 4.11 -6.64 30.49
CA LYS A 5 4.04 -5.17 30.38
C LYS A 5 4.84 -4.73 29.16
N GLU A 6 4.26 -3.85 28.36
CA GLU A 6 4.88 -3.26 27.18
C GLU A 6 6.09 -2.39 27.59
N ILE A 7 7.23 -2.54 26.90
CA ILE A 7 8.44 -1.73 27.10
C ILE A 7 8.66 -0.92 25.82
N SER A 8 8.39 0.38 25.86
CA SER A 8 8.41 1.26 24.66
C SER A 8 9.75 1.27 23.92
N SER A 9 10.88 1.09 24.61
CA SER A 9 12.22 1.06 24.01
C SER A 9 12.55 -0.22 23.23
N LEU A 10 11.69 -1.24 23.31
CA LEU A 10 11.78 -2.48 22.53
C LEU A 10 10.73 -2.55 21.42
N ARG A 11 10.04 -1.45 21.12
CA ARG A 11 9.09 -1.38 20.01
C ARG A 11 9.83 -1.54 18.69
N ALA A 12 9.74 -2.74 18.12
CA ALA A 12 9.92 -2.93 16.70
C ALA A 12 8.61 -2.51 16.02
N HIS A 13 8.68 -1.53 15.13
CA HIS A 13 7.59 -1.21 14.21
C HIS A 13 7.84 -1.97 12.91
N VAL A 14 6.82 -2.68 12.45
CA VAL A 14 6.82 -3.27 11.11
C VAL A 14 5.75 -2.53 10.33
N ASN A 15 6.15 -1.88 9.25
CA ASN A 15 5.19 -1.31 8.33
C ASN A 15 4.87 -2.34 7.26
N LEU A 16 3.58 -2.54 7.03
CA LEU A 16 3.05 -3.50 6.07
C LEU A 16 1.97 -2.81 5.26
N ILE A 17 1.95 -3.07 3.96
CA ILE A 17 0.83 -2.74 3.10
C ILE A 17 0.27 -4.02 2.50
N GLY A 18 -1.05 -4.11 2.45
CA GLY A 18 -1.77 -5.27 1.92
C GLY A 18 -2.66 -4.85 0.77
N PHE A 19 -2.61 -5.61 -0.32
CA PHE A 19 -3.52 -5.50 -1.45
C PHE A 19 -4.24 -6.84 -1.57
N ILE A 20 -5.56 -6.81 -1.64
CA ILE A 20 -6.40 -8.00 -1.68
C ILE A 20 -7.45 -7.81 -2.76
N TRP A 21 -7.70 -8.86 -3.52
CA TRP A 21 -8.74 -8.92 -4.55
C TRP A 21 -9.34 -10.34 -4.58
N TRP A 22 -10.27 -10.60 -5.50
CA TRP A 22 -11.10 -11.81 -5.48
C TRP A 22 -10.32 -13.13 -5.49
N ASP A 23 -9.22 -13.20 -6.25
CA ASP A 23 -8.44 -14.42 -6.46
C ASP A 23 -6.97 -14.30 -6.00
N GLY A 24 -6.62 -13.26 -5.23
CA GLY A 24 -5.25 -13.06 -4.81
C GLY A 24 -5.03 -11.97 -3.76
N TYR A 25 -3.80 -11.94 -3.26
CA TYR A 25 -3.35 -10.93 -2.32
C TYR A 25 -1.83 -10.74 -2.41
N VAL A 26 -1.37 -9.57 -1.97
CA VAL A 26 0.04 -9.27 -1.70
C VAL A 26 0.15 -8.57 -0.35
N PHE A 27 1.10 -9.00 0.47
CA PHE A 27 1.55 -8.25 1.63
C PHE A 27 3.01 -7.85 1.43
N TYR A 28 3.30 -6.57 1.55
CA TYR A 28 4.63 -6.02 1.35
C TYR A 28 5.10 -5.30 2.61
N ARG A 29 6.31 -5.63 3.06
CA ARG A 29 6.96 -4.98 4.20
C ARG A 29 7.85 -3.85 3.69
N PHE A 30 7.80 -2.70 4.35
CA PHE A 30 8.61 -1.54 4.02
C PHE A 30 9.16 -0.88 5.30
N ASP A 31 10.32 -0.23 5.20
CA ASP A 31 11.07 0.22 6.38
C ASP A 31 10.78 1.68 6.78
N ASN A 32 10.26 2.50 5.86
CA ASN A 32 10.04 3.94 6.06
C ASN A 32 8.56 4.31 6.24
N TRP A 33 8.27 5.52 6.73
CA TRP A 33 6.91 6.04 6.73
C TRP A 33 6.44 6.33 5.30
N LEU A 34 5.16 6.02 5.02
CA LEU A 34 4.54 6.39 3.76
C LEU A 34 4.26 7.89 3.73
N ASN A 35 4.49 8.47 2.57
CA ASN A 35 4.09 9.82 2.21
C ASN A 35 3.75 9.84 0.71
N SER A 36 3.34 11.00 0.18
CA SER A 36 2.95 11.10 -1.23
C SER A 36 4.05 10.65 -2.20
N ASP A 37 5.31 10.92 -1.87
CA ASP A 37 6.45 10.64 -2.73
C ASP A 37 6.80 9.14 -2.71
N THR A 38 6.77 8.51 -1.52
CA THR A 38 7.18 7.10 -1.34
C THR A 38 6.05 6.09 -1.57
N TYR A 39 4.79 6.53 -1.54
CA TYR A 39 3.65 5.63 -1.63
C TYR A 39 3.54 4.97 -3.00
N CYS A 40 3.69 5.73 -4.08
CA CYS A 40 3.59 5.18 -5.44
C CYS A 40 4.68 4.13 -5.70
N ASP A 41 5.91 4.38 -5.24
CA ASP A 41 7.02 3.45 -5.37
C ASP A 41 6.76 2.17 -4.57
N THR A 42 6.25 2.30 -3.34
CA THR A 42 5.88 1.15 -2.50
C THR A 42 4.77 0.31 -3.15
N VAL A 43 3.76 0.95 -3.73
CA VAL A 43 2.66 0.26 -4.45
C VAL A 43 3.21 -0.43 -5.70
N ASN A 44 4.07 0.24 -6.47
CA ASN A 44 4.72 -0.31 -7.65
C ASN A 44 5.55 -1.56 -7.33
N GLU A 45 6.37 -1.49 -6.27
CA GLU A 45 7.18 -2.63 -5.84
C GLU A 45 6.29 -3.80 -5.40
N ALA A 46 5.30 -3.53 -4.55
CA ALA A 46 4.39 -4.54 -4.05
C ALA A 46 3.61 -5.22 -5.17
N LEU A 47 3.08 -4.46 -6.13
CA LEU A 47 2.22 -4.97 -7.17
C LEU A 47 2.94 -5.35 -8.47
N SER A 48 4.24 -5.12 -8.59
CA SER A 48 5.02 -5.26 -9.84
C SER A 48 4.72 -6.55 -10.64
N ALA A 49 4.61 -7.69 -9.97
CA ALA A 49 4.30 -8.97 -10.60
C ALA A 49 2.83 -9.13 -11.05
N ASN A 50 1.92 -8.33 -10.51
CA ASN A 50 0.47 -8.42 -10.68
C ASN A 50 -0.12 -7.25 -11.50
N LEU A 51 0.63 -6.18 -11.77
CA LEU A 51 0.11 -4.97 -12.44
C LEU A 51 -0.63 -5.26 -13.76
N ARG A 52 -0.17 -6.23 -14.55
CA ARG A 52 -0.86 -6.61 -15.80
C ARG A 52 -2.21 -7.28 -15.54
N GLN A 53 -2.31 -8.11 -14.50
CA GLN A 53 -3.56 -8.78 -14.12
C GLN A 53 -4.55 -7.79 -13.52
N LEU A 54 -4.04 -6.81 -12.76
CA LEU A 54 -4.85 -5.81 -12.06
C LEU A 54 -5.27 -4.64 -12.96
N ASN A 55 -4.82 -4.59 -14.21
CA ASN A 55 -5.21 -3.55 -15.15
C ASN A 55 -6.73 -3.51 -15.34
N GLY A 56 -7.35 -2.35 -15.13
CA GLY A 56 -8.82 -2.20 -15.18
C GLY A 56 -9.55 -2.49 -13.87
N TYR A 57 -8.84 -2.84 -12.78
CA TYR A 57 -9.47 -3.07 -11.49
C TYR A 57 -9.76 -1.73 -10.79
N LEU A 58 -10.82 -1.71 -9.98
CA LEU A 58 -11.12 -0.60 -9.09
C LEU A 58 -10.19 -0.64 -7.87
N TYR A 59 -9.44 0.42 -7.65
CA TYR A 59 -8.59 0.59 -6.47
C TYR A 59 -9.41 1.21 -5.33
N ILE A 60 -9.47 0.51 -4.20
CA ILE A 60 -10.23 0.95 -3.01
C ILE A 60 -9.26 1.10 -1.84
N SER A 61 -9.26 2.27 -1.21
CA SER A 61 -8.46 2.58 -0.02
C SER A 61 -9.17 3.57 0.89
N ASP A 62 -8.62 3.79 2.08
CA ASP A 62 -9.09 4.87 2.94
C ASP A 62 -8.77 6.27 2.36
N GLY A 63 -9.29 7.31 3.01
CA GLY A 63 -9.13 8.71 2.60
C GLY A 63 -7.83 9.38 3.01
N VAL A 64 -6.76 8.63 3.32
CA VAL A 64 -5.49 9.22 3.75
C VAL A 64 -4.84 10.03 2.62
N ARG A 65 -4.19 11.15 2.99
CA ARG A 65 -3.72 12.18 2.06
C ARG A 65 -2.93 11.65 0.85
N TRP A 66 -2.03 10.68 1.04
CA TRP A 66 -1.19 10.18 -0.04
C TRP A 66 -1.93 9.24 -1.01
N HIS A 67 -3.02 8.59 -0.59
CA HIS A 67 -3.95 7.87 -1.48
C HIS A 67 -4.72 8.81 -2.41
N ARG A 68 -4.82 10.09 -2.05
CA ARG A 68 -5.50 11.12 -2.84
C ARG A 68 -4.54 12.11 -3.49
N SER A 69 -3.24 11.79 -3.48
CA SER A 69 -2.23 12.64 -4.10
C SER A 69 -2.37 12.66 -5.62
N ALA A 70 -2.03 13.78 -6.27
CA ALA A 70 -2.04 13.87 -7.72
C ALA A 70 -1.09 12.84 -8.37
N GLN A 71 0.03 12.54 -7.69
CA GLN A 71 0.99 11.52 -8.12
C GLN A 71 0.35 10.13 -8.11
N PHE A 72 -0.36 9.76 -7.05
CA PHE A 72 -1.03 8.46 -6.98
C PHE A 72 -2.20 8.36 -7.95
N LYS A 73 -2.94 9.45 -8.17
CA LYS A 73 -3.96 9.50 -9.21
C LYS A 73 -3.36 9.22 -10.60
N HIS A 74 -2.23 9.85 -10.92
CA HIS A 74 -1.53 9.58 -12.18
C HIS A 74 -1.07 8.12 -12.28
N TRP A 75 -0.61 7.53 -11.17
CA TRP A 75 -0.27 6.11 -11.12
C TRP A 75 -1.49 5.23 -11.45
N CYS A 76 -2.66 5.50 -10.86
CA CYS A 76 -3.89 4.76 -11.17
C CYS A 76 -4.28 4.87 -12.65
N ASP A 77 -4.19 6.07 -13.22
CA ASP A 77 -4.48 6.32 -14.64
C ASP A 77 -3.56 5.48 -15.58
N GLN A 78 -2.29 5.28 -15.22
CA GLN A 78 -1.34 4.47 -16.00
C GLN A 78 -1.74 2.99 -16.11
N TYR A 79 -2.43 2.47 -15.09
CA TYR A 79 -2.87 1.08 -15.01
C TYR A 79 -4.39 0.92 -15.20
N ASN A 80 -5.01 1.91 -15.85
CA ASN A 80 -6.47 1.98 -16.08
C ASN A 80 -7.28 1.62 -14.82
N SER A 81 -6.75 1.99 -13.66
CA SER A 81 -7.34 1.71 -12.37
C SER A 81 -8.09 2.96 -11.92
N GLU A 82 -9.29 2.78 -11.39
CA GLU A 82 -10.07 3.90 -10.86
C GLU A 82 -9.85 4.02 -9.35
N LEU A 83 -9.76 5.24 -8.84
CA LEU A 83 -9.76 5.51 -7.40
C LEU A 83 -11.20 5.61 -6.91
N CYS A 84 -11.57 4.78 -5.95
CA CYS A 84 -12.83 4.89 -5.22
C CYS A 84 -12.65 5.79 -3.98
N ASP A 85 -13.59 6.70 -3.76
CA ASP A 85 -13.58 7.68 -2.65
C ASP A 85 -14.28 7.18 -1.37
#